data_AF-A0A7S2ULC0-F1
#
_entry.id   AF-A0A7S2ULC0-F1
#
_cell.length_a   1.000
_cell.length_b   1.000
_cell.length_c   1.000
_cell.angle_alpha   90.00
_cell.angle_beta   90.00
_cell.angle_gamma   90.00
#
_symmetry.space_group_name_H-M   'P 1'
#
loop_
_entity.id
_entity.type
_entity.pdbx_description
1 polymer ?
#
loop_
_entity_poly.entity_id
_entity_poly.type
_entity_poly.pdbx_seq_one_letter_code
_entity_poly.pdbx_strand_id
1 'polypeptide(L)'
;LVFTDQGLLVDTVIVSRSPSYTTGDVRVLEAVDLEGVDPPLKRSLLSFRNCILFSTQGDRPEADKMSGGDMDGDQYLVIWDKRLTKHASQLRMEQPAKYDSMPPKAEHNAQLDWIAYVSQFDGSMLGRVDRAFYTTAKEKGIKSEEAKQLNMLFSSLVDK
;
A
#
# COMPACT_ATOMS: atom_id res chain seq x y z
N LEU A 1 -7.92 12.91 -4.40
CA LEU A 1 -8.19 13.31 -5.80
C LEU A 1 -7.71 12.20 -6.72
N VAL A 2 -8.48 11.83 -7.74
CA VAL A 2 -8.10 10.76 -8.69
C VAL A 2 -8.14 11.32 -10.10
N PHE A 3 -6.98 11.51 -10.72
CA PHE A 3 -6.85 12.03 -12.08
C PHE A 3 -6.64 10.88 -13.06
N THR A 4 -7.56 10.76 -14.01
CA THR A 4 -7.51 9.79 -15.11
C THR A 4 -7.16 10.50 -16.42
N ASP A 5 -7.02 9.73 -17.49
CA ASP A 5 -6.93 10.23 -18.87
C ASP A 5 -8.21 10.95 -19.31
N GLN A 6 -9.36 10.57 -18.73
CA GLN A 6 -10.67 11.19 -18.97
C GLN A 6 -10.96 12.41 -18.08
N GLY A 7 -10.11 12.70 -17.10
CA GLY A 7 -10.24 13.83 -16.19
C GLY A 7 -10.31 13.45 -14.70
N LEU A 8 -10.80 14.37 -13.88
CA LEU A 8 -10.94 14.18 -12.43
C LEU A 8 -12.17 13.30 -12.15
N LEU A 9 -11.95 12.20 -11.43
CA LEU A 9 -13.01 11.31 -10.98
C LEU A 9 -13.62 11.82 -9.66
N VAL A 10 -14.95 11.76 -9.57
CA VAL A 10 -15.72 12.13 -8.36
C VAL A 10 -16.65 10.97 -8.03
N ASP A 11 -16.20 10.06 -7.17
CA ASP A 11 -16.94 8.84 -6.83
C ASP A 11 -16.28 8.06 -5.69
N THR A 12 -16.97 7.05 -5.17
CA THR A 12 -16.35 6.03 -4.31
C THR A 12 -15.36 5.20 -5.14
N VAL A 13 -14.14 5.05 -4.63
CA VAL A 13 -13.07 4.25 -5.23
C VAL A 13 -12.55 3.21 -4.25
N ILE A 14 -12.17 2.05 -4.78
CA ILE A 14 -11.41 1.05 -4.03
C ILE A 14 -9.94 1.22 -4.43
N VAL A 15 -9.06 1.36 -3.44
CA VAL A 15 -7.63 1.58 -3.63
C VAL A 15 -6.84 0.52 -2.86
N SER A 16 -5.82 -0.04 -3.48
CA SER A 16 -4.89 -0.95 -2.81
C SER A 16 -3.50 -0.88 -3.45
N ARG A 17 -2.51 -1.46 -2.77
CA ARG A 17 -1.14 -1.61 -3.24
C ARG A 17 -0.79 -3.09 -3.31
N SER A 18 0.02 -3.46 -4.30
CA SER A 18 0.51 -4.83 -4.45
C SER A 18 1.93 -4.96 -3.89
N PRO A 19 2.27 -6.08 -3.24
CA PRO A 19 1.37 -7.16 -2.82
C PRO A 19 0.44 -6.73 -1.67
N SER A 20 -0.69 -7.43 -1.52
CA SER A 20 -1.64 -7.21 -0.42
C SER A 20 -1.87 -8.53 0.32
N TYR A 21 -1.57 -8.53 1.62
CA TYR A 21 -1.58 -9.75 2.46
C TYR A 21 -2.64 -9.71 3.55
N THR A 22 -3.36 -8.60 3.67
CA THR A 22 -4.45 -8.44 4.63
C THR A 22 -5.61 -7.72 4.00
N THR A 23 -6.81 -8.08 4.46
CA THR A 23 -8.05 -7.45 4.01
C THR A 23 -8.08 -5.94 4.32
N GLY A 24 -7.29 -5.48 5.29
CA GLY A 24 -7.14 -4.06 5.63
C GLY A 24 -6.36 -3.22 4.62
N ASP A 25 -5.57 -3.84 3.74
CA ASP A 25 -4.79 -3.17 2.68
C ASP A 25 -5.67 -2.68 1.51
N VAL A 26 -6.92 -3.15 1.46
CA VAL A 26 -7.90 -2.70 0.48
C VAL A 26 -8.71 -1.58 1.12
N ARG A 27 -8.49 -0.35 0.67
CA ARG A 27 -9.13 0.84 1.20
C ARG A 27 -10.29 1.27 0.31
N VAL A 28 -11.37 1.71 0.95
CA VAL A 28 -12.47 2.38 0.26
C VAL A 28 -12.37 3.86 0.57
N LEU A 29 -12.12 4.66 -0.46
CA LEU A 29 -11.93 6.11 -0.37
C LEU A 29 -12.99 6.82 -1.20
N GLU A 30 -13.19 8.11 -0.93
CA GLU A 30 -13.99 8.98 -1.79
C GLU A 30 -13.05 9.82 -2.67
N ALA A 31 -13.17 9.66 -3.98
CA ALA A 31 -12.60 10.60 -4.94
C ALA A 31 -13.49 11.84 -4.96
N VAL A 32 -12.91 12.98 -4.60
CA VAL A 32 -13.62 14.25 -4.45
C VAL A 32 -13.30 15.18 -5.62
N ASP A 33 -14.18 16.16 -5.84
CA ASP A 33 -13.93 17.26 -6.75
C ASP A 33 -12.94 18.29 -6.14
N LEU A 34 -12.80 19.43 -6.83
CA LEU A 34 -12.01 20.58 -6.39
C LEU A 34 -12.91 21.77 -6.04
N GLU A 35 -14.14 21.52 -5.59
CA GLU A 35 -14.97 22.57 -5.01
C GLU A 35 -14.43 22.97 -3.64
N GLY A 36 -14.45 24.27 -3.33
CA GLY A 36 -13.90 24.81 -2.08
C GLY A 36 -12.36 24.87 -2.00
N VAL A 37 -11.62 24.40 -3.02
CA VAL A 37 -10.17 24.56 -3.09
C VAL A 37 -9.81 25.96 -3.61
N ASP A 38 -8.86 26.63 -2.96
CA ASP A 38 -8.39 27.97 -3.35
C ASP A 38 -8.01 28.03 -4.84
N PRO A 39 -8.43 29.08 -5.58
CA PRO A 39 -8.25 29.14 -7.04
C PRO A 39 -6.81 28.93 -7.54
N PRO A 40 -5.75 29.50 -6.90
CA PRO A 40 -4.38 29.25 -7.32
C PRO A 40 -3.96 27.78 -7.16
N LEU A 41 -4.32 27.16 -6.03
CA LEU A 41 -4.02 25.75 -5.76
C LEU A 41 -4.80 24.83 -6.69
N LYS A 42 -6.08 25.12 -6.92
CA LYS A 42 -6.93 24.40 -7.87
C LYS A 42 -6.30 24.37 -9.26
N ARG A 43 -5.75 25.50 -9.73
CA ARG A 43 -5.07 25.58 -11.03
C ARG A 43 -3.83 24.69 -11.10
N SER A 44 -3.02 24.65 -10.04
CA SER A 44 -1.87 23.75 -9.95
C SER A 44 -2.29 22.28 -9.94
N LEU A 45 -3.33 21.93 -9.17
CA LEU A 45 -3.85 20.56 -9.09
C LEU A 45 -4.45 20.08 -10.42
N LEU A 46 -5.08 20.97 -11.19
CA LEU A 46 -5.61 20.65 -12.51
C LEU A 46 -4.54 20.37 -13.58
N SER A 47 -3.25 20.52 -13.27
CA SER A 47 -2.16 20.11 -14.17
C SER A 47 -1.82 18.62 -14.07
N PHE A 48 -2.21 17.94 -12.98
CA PHE A 48 -1.92 16.53 -12.75
C PHE A 48 -2.74 15.61 -13.67
N ARG A 49 -2.15 14.48 -14.08
CA ARG A 49 -2.76 13.47 -14.96
C ARG A 49 -2.30 12.08 -14.53
N ASN A 50 -3.17 11.08 -14.70
CA ASN A 50 -2.87 9.65 -14.46
C ASN A 50 -2.24 9.37 -13.10
N CYS A 51 -2.77 10.02 -12.06
CA CYS A 51 -2.25 9.86 -10.71
C CYS A 51 -3.35 10.02 -9.67
N ILE A 52 -3.07 9.51 -8.47
CA ILE A 52 -3.88 9.69 -7.28
C ILE A 52 -3.13 10.64 -6.33
N LEU A 53 -3.86 11.61 -5.79
CA LEU A 53 -3.36 12.47 -4.72
C LEU A 53 -4.14 12.14 -3.46
N PHE A 54 -3.43 11.68 -2.43
CA PHE A 54 -4.00 11.41 -1.12
C PHE A 54 -3.99 12.67 -0.25
N SER A 55 -4.90 12.74 0.71
CA SER A 55 -4.91 13.80 1.70
C SER A 55 -3.67 13.69 2.59
N THR A 56 -3.07 14.83 2.92
CA THR A 56 -2.04 14.92 3.96
C THR A 56 -2.62 15.12 5.36
N GLN A 57 -3.96 15.17 5.47
CA GLN A 57 -4.67 15.32 6.73
C GLN A 57 -5.09 13.96 7.29
N GLY A 58 -5.24 13.91 8.62
CA GLY A 58 -5.62 12.72 9.38
C GLY A 58 -4.46 12.10 10.16
N ASP A 59 -4.74 11.05 10.92
CA ASP A 59 -3.79 10.49 11.90
C ASP A 59 -2.68 9.63 11.27
N ARG A 60 -2.90 9.15 10.04
CA ARG A 60 -2.00 8.24 9.33
C ARG A 60 -2.12 8.43 7.82
N PRO A 61 -1.00 8.51 7.07
CA PRO A 61 -1.02 8.58 5.60
C PRO A 61 -1.80 7.42 4.97
N GLU A 62 -2.49 7.67 3.85
CA GLU A 62 -3.23 6.61 3.15
C GLU A 62 -2.31 5.56 2.51
N ALA A 63 -1.14 5.95 2.00
CA ALA A 63 -0.13 5.03 1.46
C ALA A 63 0.27 3.94 2.46
N ASP A 64 0.59 4.37 3.68
CA ASP A 64 1.02 3.51 4.79
C ASP A 64 -0.09 2.53 5.22
N LYS A 65 -1.36 2.90 5.05
CA LYS A 65 -2.51 2.00 5.29
C LYS A 65 -2.63 0.85 4.28
N MET A 66 -1.85 0.87 3.19
CA MET A 66 -1.88 -0.11 2.11
C MET A 66 -0.52 -0.82 1.99
N SER A 67 -0.40 -1.96 2.67
CA SER A 67 0.84 -2.74 2.72
C SER A 67 2.06 -1.96 3.26
N GLY A 68 1.88 -0.88 4.03
CA GLY A 68 2.99 -0.07 4.55
C GLY A 68 3.72 0.74 3.47
N GLY A 69 2.99 1.20 2.45
CA GLY A 69 3.57 1.96 1.34
C GLY A 69 3.88 3.42 1.67
N ASP A 70 4.53 4.09 0.71
CA ASP A 70 4.80 5.51 0.75
C ASP A 70 4.55 6.19 -0.62
N MET A 71 5.25 7.29 -0.92
CA MET A 71 5.07 8.08 -2.15
C MET A 71 6.39 8.23 -2.93
N ASP A 72 7.33 7.30 -2.79
CA ASP A 72 8.64 7.35 -3.47
C ASP A 72 8.63 6.78 -4.90
N GLY A 73 7.51 6.18 -5.31
CA GLY A 73 7.36 5.46 -6.57
C GLY A 73 6.23 4.43 -6.60
N ASP A 74 5.58 4.21 -5.45
CA ASP A 74 4.46 3.29 -5.29
C ASP A 74 3.33 3.50 -6.33
N GLN A 75 2.87 2.36 -6.87
CA GLN A 75 1.73 2.30 -7.77
C GLN A 75 0.52 1.73 -7.06
N TYR A 76 -0.63 2.35 -7.32
CA TYR A 76 -1.89 1.99 -6.69
C TYR A 76 -2.86 1.38 -7.70
N LEU A 77 -3.46 0.26 -7.32
CA LEU A 77 -4.64 -0.25 -7.98
C LEU A 77 -5.82 0.61 -7.56
N VAL A 78 -6.39 1.38 -8.49
CA VAL A 78 -7.57 2.22 -8.27
C VAL A 78 -8.74 1.66 -9.09
N ILE A 79 -9.82 1.28 -8.41
CA ILE A 79 -11.01 0.69 -9.03
C ILE A 79 -12.20 1.61 -8.78
N TRP A 80 -12.81 2.08 -9.87
CA TRP A 80 -14.04 2.88 -9.87
C TRP A 80 -15.20 2.19 -10.60
N ASP A 81 -15.01 0.93 -11.03
CA ASP A 81 -16.08 0.15 -11.68
C ASP A 81 -17.24 -0.09 -10.71
N LYS A 82 -18.43 0.40 -11.08
CA LYS A 82 -19.67 0.31 -10.27
C LYS A 82 -20.08 -1.12 -9.94
N ARG A 83 -19.69 -2.11 -10.73
CA ARG A 83 -19.95 -3.52 -10.45
C ARG A 83 -19.18 -4.00 -9.21
N LEU A 84 -18.05 -3.38 -8.91
CA LEU A 84 -17.20 -3.68 -7.76
C LEU A 84 -17.47 -2.71 -6.61
N THR A 85 -17.53 -1.39 -6.89
CA THR A 85 -17.70 -0.37 -5.83
C THR A 85 -19.05 -0.42 -5.13
N LYS A 86 -20.09 -1.02 -5.74
CA LYS A 86 -21.37 -1.30 -5.05
C LYS A 86 -21.23 -2.21 -3.83
N HIS A 87 -20.15 -2.98 -3.73
CA HIS A 87 -19.84 -3.85 -2.60
C HIS A 87 -18.89 -3.22 -1.58
N ALA A 88 -18.47 -1.96 -1.80
CA ALA A 88 -17.45 -1.31 -0.98
C ALA A 88 -17.83 -1.18 0.51
N SER A 89 -19.12 -1.12 0.84
CA SER A 89 -19.59 -1.13 2.24
C SER A 89 -19.13 -2.38 3.01
N GLN A 90 -18.97 -3.52 2.34
CA GLN A 90 -18.50 -4.76 2.95
C GLN A 90 -16.98 -4.70 3.24
N LEU A 91 -16.22 -3.96 2.44
CA LEU A 91 -14.78 -3.77 2.58
C LEU A 91 -14.42 -2.74 3.66
N ARG A 92 -15.30 -1.76 3.93
CA ARG A 92 -15.09 -0.71 4.93
C ARG A 92 -14.97 -1.21 6.37
N MET A 93 -15.34 -2.47 6.64
CA MET A 93 -15.37 -3.05 7.98
C MET A 93 -13.97 -3.43 8.50
N GLU A 94 -12.95 -3.47 7.63
CA GLU A 94 -11.60 -3.86 7.98
C GLU A 94 -10.74 -2.64 8.34
N GLN A 95 -10.11 -2.70 9.51
CA GLN A 95 -9.17 -1.68 9.93
C GLN A 95 -7.87 -1.79 9.12
N PRO A 96 -7.22 -0.66 8.78
CA PRO A 96 -5.90 -0.69 8.15
C PRO A 96 -4.91 -1.50 8.99
N ALA A 97 -4.15 -2.36 8.34
CA ALA A 97 -3.08 -3.08 9.01
C ALA A 97 -1.94 -2.14 9.39
N LYS A 98 -1.29 -2.43 10.51
CA LYS A 98 -0.11 -1.69 10.97
C LYS A 98 1.14 -2.41 10.52
N TYR A 99 1.99 -1.68 9.84
CA TYR A 99 3.29 -2.14 9.39
C TYR A 99 4.31 -1.33 10.17
N ASP A 100 4.78 -1.90 11.27
CA ASP A 100 5.76 -1.22 12.12
C ASP A 100 7.12 -1.31 11.43
N SER A 101 7.77 -0.15 11.25
CA SER A 101 9.15 -0.12 10.75
C SER A 101 10.06 -0.87 11.70
N MET A 102 10.98 -1.65 11.13
CA MET A 102 12.01 -2.26 11.95
C MET A 102 12.93 -1.17 12.53
N PRO A 103 13.43 -1.34 13.78
CA PRO A 103 14.41 -0.43 14.32
C PRO A 103 15.64 -0.38 13.41
N PRO A 104 16.29 0.80 13.27
CA PRO A 104 17.47 0.92 12.43
C PRO A 104 18.52 -0.11 12.84
N LYS A 105 19.08 -0.82 11.86
CA LYS A 105 20.20 -1.73 12.12
C LYS A 105 21.35 -0.93 12.73
N ALA A 106 22.02 -1.52 13.73
CA ALA A 106 23.20 -0.91 14.35
C ALA A 106 24.21 -0.49 13.27
N GLU A 107 24.88 0.66 13.46
CA GLU A 107 25.84 1.21 12.51
C GLU A 107 26.82 0.13 12.05
N HIS A 108 26.78 -0.18 10.76
CA HIS A 108 27.78 -1.05 10.16
C HIS A 108 29.11 -0.31 10.19
N ASN A 109 30.09 -0.89 10.88
CA ASN A 109 31.46 -0.38 10.87
C ASN A 109 31.94 -0.40 9.41
N ALA A 110 32.10 0.78 8.81
CA ALA A 110 32.29 1.01 7.36
C ALA A 110 33.61 0.45 6.77
N GLN A 111 34.28 -0.45 7.50
CA GLN A 111 35.51 -1.14 7.06
C GLN A 111 35.25 -2.51 6.42
N LEU A 112 34.02 -3.03 6.47
CA LEU A 112 33.66 -4.28 5.76
C LEU A 112 33.32 -3.99 4.30
N ASP A 113 33.94 -4.76 3.41
CA ASP A 113 33.68 -4.80 1.97
C ASP A 113 32.17 -4.98 1.72
N TRP A 114 31.54 -3.96 1.15
CA TRP A 114 30.11 -3.92 0.83
C TRP A 114 29.70 -5.10 -0.06
N ILE A 115 30.64 -5.67 -0.84
CA ILE A 115 30.41 -6.88 -1.65
C ILE A 115 30.18 -8.10 -0.75
N ALA A 116 30.97 -8.26 0.32
CA ALA A 116 30.83 -9.36 1.28
C ALA A 116 29.59 -9.20 2.18
N TYR A 117 29.12 -7.97 2.39
CA TYR A 117 27.85 -7.72 3.06
C TYR A 117 26.67 -8.08 2.14
N VAL A 118 26.64 -7.58 0.91
CA VAL A 118 25.56 -7.84 -0.06
C VAL A 118 25.50 -9.33 -0.46
N SER A 119 26.63 -10.04 -0.51
CA SER A 119 26.64 -11.48 -0.81
C SER A 119 25.97 -12.37 0.25
N GLN A 120 25.74 -11.85 1.47
CA GLN A 120 24.98 -12.53 2.52
C GLN A 120 23.47 -12.43 2.32
N PHE A 121 22.99 -11.60 1.39
CA PHE A 121 21.57 -11.44 1.13
C PHE A 121 21.05 -12.59 0.24
N ASP A 122 20.19 -13.43 0.82
CA ASP A 122 19.41 -14.41 0.05
C ASP A 122 18.10 -13.77 -0.41
N GLY A 123 18.12 -13.16 -1.60
CA GLY A 123 16.93 -12.60 -2.25
C GLY A 123 15.83 -13.63 -2.56
N SER A 124 16.12 -14.94 -2.46
CA SER A 124 15.11 -15.98 -2.69
C SER A 124 14.14 -16.14 -1.52
N MET A 125 14.48 -15.61 -0.33
CA MET A 125 13.60 -15.71 0.84
C MET A 125 12.27 -14.98 0.64
N LEU A 126 12.28 -13.79 0.03
CA LEU A 126 11.07 -13.00 -0.17
C LEU A 126 10.04 -13.76 -1.03
N GLY A 127 10.48 -14.32 -2.16
CA GLY A 127 9.63 -15.13 -3.04
C GLY A 127 9.16 -16.44 -2.41
N ARG A 128 9.96 -17.07 -1.53
CA ARG A 128 9.54 -18.27 -0.79
C ARG A 128 8.47 -17.95 0.24
N VAL A 129 8.62 -16.86 0.98
CA VAL A 129 7.63 -16.41 1.98
C VAL A 129 6.32 -16.02 1.29
N ASP A 130 6.38 -15.28 0.17
CA ASP A 130 5.20 -14.95 -0.64
C ASP A 130 4.42 -16.21 -1.08
N ARG A 131 5.12 -17.20 -1.64
CA ARG A 131 4.49 -18.46 -2.06
C ARG A 131 3.91 -19.25 -0.89
N ALA A 132 4.61 -19.28 0.24
CA ALA A 132 4.12 -19.92 1.46
C ALA A 132 2.87 -19.22 1.98
N PHE A 133 2.82 -17.88 1.91
CA PHE A 133 1.64 -17.10 2.26
C PHE A 133 0.46 -17.49 1.39
N TYR A 134 0.57 -17.47 0.06
CA TYR A 134 -0.55 -17.80 -0.82
C TYR A 134 -1.08 -19.22 -0.61
N THR A 135 -0.18 -20.17 -0.40
CA THR A 135 -0.57 -21.57 -0.12
C THR A 135 -1.35 -21.65 1.20
N THR A 136 -0.83 -21.01 2.26
CA THR A 136 -1.45 -20.99 3.58
C THR A 136 -2.78 -20.25 3.57
N ALA A 137 -2.86 -19.09 2.93
CA ALA A 137 -4.08 -18.31 2.82
C ALA A 137 -5.18 -19.06 2.05
N LYS A 138 -4.81 -19.85 1.04
CA LYS A 138 -5.74 -20.70 0.29
C LYS A 138 -6.28 -21.85 1.14
N GLU A 139 -5.43 -22.50 1.95
CA GLU A 139 -5.81 -23.67 2.73
C GLU A 139 -6.50 -23.34 4.06
N LYS A 140 -6.00 -22.32 4.76
CA LYS A 140 -6.43 -21.95 6.13
C LYS A 140 -7.17 -20.62 6.20
N GLY A 141 -7.19 -19.86 5.11
CA GLY A 141 -7.78 -18.52 5.05
C GLY A 141 -6.78 -17.40 5.35
N ILE A 142 -6.99 -16.24 4.75
CA ILE A 142 -6.11 -15.06 4.87
C ILE A 142 -6.03 -14.50 6.30
N LYS A 143 -7.04 -14.78 7.14
CA LYS A 143 -7.11 -14.32 8.53
C LYS A 143 -6.54 -15.33 9.53
N SER A 144 -6.02 -16.47 9.06
CA SER A 144 -5.35 -17.47 9.90
C SER A 144 -4.11 -16.88 10.57
N GLU A 145 -3.74 -17.43 11.73
CA GLU A 145 -2.57 -16.97 12.48
C GLU A 145 -1.28 -17.20 11.68
N GLU A 146 -1.20 -18.31 10.95
CA GLU A 146 -0.07 -18.63 10.10
C GLU A 146 0.08 -17.66 8.93
N ALA A 147 -1.03 -17.25 8.29
CA ALA A 147 -0.99 -16.23 7.24
C ALA A 147 -0.51 -14.87 7.80
N LYS A 148 -0.96 -14.48 9.00
CA LYS A 148 -0.48 -13.25 9.65
C LYS A 148 1.00 -13.30 9.98
N GLN A 149 1.50 -14.44 10.48
CA GLN A 149 2.93 -14.63 10.75
C GLN A 149 3.77 -14.53 9.47
N LEU A 150 3.30 -15.13 8.38
CA LEU A 150 3.97 -15.04 7.07
C LEU A 150 3.94 -13.60 6.51
N ASN A 151 2.85 -12.85 6.70
CA ASN A 151 2.79 -11.44 6.35
C ASN A 151 3.80 -10.60 7.15
N MET A 152 3.85 -10.77 8.48
CA MET A 152 4.84 -10.07 9.34
C MET A 152 6.27 -10.39 8.92
N LEU A 153 6.55 -11.66 8.60
CA LEU A 153 7.85 -12.08 8.09
C LEU A 153 8.15 -11.42 6.74
N PHE A 154 7.19 -11.40 5.81
CA PHE A 154 7.35 -10.76 4.50
C PHE A 154 7.70 -9.28 4.67
N SER A 155 6.94 -8.52 5.47
CA SER A 155 7.21 -7.10 5.72
C SER A 155 8.63 -6.87 6.26
N SER A 156 9.08 -7.70 7.21
CA SER A 156 10.46 -7.60 7.74
C SER A 156 11.56 -7.90 6.71
N LEU A 157 11.23 -8.57 5.61
CA LEU A 157 12.18 -8.91 4.54
C LEU A 157 12.23 -7.84 3.43
N VAL A 158 11.18 -7.02 3.29
CA VAL A 158 11.16 -5.90 2.35
C VAL A 158 12.08 -4.77 2.84
N ASP A 159 12.01 -4.44 4.13
CA ASP A 159 12.77 -3.33 4.74
C ASP A 159 14.20 -3.73 5.19
N LYS A 160 14.76 -4.81 4.63
CA LYS A 160 16.01 -5.43 5.11
C LYS A 160 17.27 -4.91 4.42
#